data_AF-F3GF54-F1
#
_entry.id   AF-F3GF54-F1
#
_cell.length_a   1.000
_cell.length_b   1.000
_cell.length_c   1.000
_cell.angle_alpha   90.00
_cell.angle_beta   90.00
_cell.angle_gamma   90.00
#
_symmetry.space_group_name_H-M   'P 1'
#
loop_
_entity.id
_entity.type
_entity.pdbx_description
1 polymer ?
#
loop_
_entity_poly.entity_id
_entity_poly.type
_entity_poly.pdbx_seq_one_letter_code
_entity_poly.pdbx_strand_id
1 'polypeptide(L)'
;SKKPKAPVGFIAKIMDDIADEDGWAPLGAIGTNITKLRPEFDPRTHGYKKLSDLIKGYPQTFELQARPASGGTAVLYARHKLQGK
;
A
#
# COMPACT_ATOMS: atom_id res chain seq x y z
N SER A 1 6.85 -2.04 24.80
CA SER A 1 5.54 -2.52 24.34
C SER A 1 5.62 -3.00 22.90
N LYS A 2 5.02 -4.15 22.56
CA LYS A 2 4.93 -4.61 21.16
C LYS A 2 3.92 -3.74 20.42
N LYS A 3 4.30 -3.17 19.27
CA LYS A 3 3.38 -2.42 18.40
C LYS A 3 2.36 -3.38 17.77
N PRO A 4 1.11 -2.94 17.53
CA PRO A 4 0.13 -3.76 16.82
C PRO A 4 0.60 -4.04 15.38
N LYS A 5 0.28 -5.23 14.86
CA LYS A 5 0.53 -5.57 13.44
C LYS A 5 -0.29 -4.64 12.53
N ALA A 6 0.24 -4.34 11.34
CA ALA A 6 -0.48 -3.57 10.34
C ALA A 6 -1.74 -4.32 9.86
N PRO A 7 -2.82 -3.61 9.46
CA PRO A 7 -4.05 -4.21 8.97
C PRO A 7 -3.90 -4.63 7.49
N VAL A 8 -3.04 -5.62 7.24
CA VAL A 8 -2.64 -6.08 5.89
C VAL A 8 -3.86 -6.43 5.02
N GLY A 9 -4.83 -7.16 5.55
CA GLY A 9 -6.02 -7.55 4.76
C GLY A 9 -6.89 -6.38 4.32
N PHE A 10 -6.99 -5.33 5.14
CA PHE A 10 -7.72 -4.11 4.77
C PHE A 10 -6.98 -3.35 3.64
N ILE A 11 -5.65 -3.25 3.75
CA ILE A 11 -4.81 -2.61 2.73
C ILE A 11 -4.88 -3.39 1.42
N ALA A 12 -4.83 -4.72 1.48
CA ALA A 12 -4.95 -5.60 0.32
C ALA A 12 -6.29 -5.40 -0.39
N LYS A 13 -7.40 -5.40 0.37
CA LYS A 13 -8.72 -5.13 -0.20
C LYS A 13 -8.80 -3.79 -0.93
N ILE A 14 -8.26 -2.71 -0.34
CA ILE A 14 -8.21 -1.42 -1.02
C ILE A 14 -7.41 -1.52 -2.31
N MET A 15 -6.24 -2.17 -2.30
CA MET A 15 -5.46 -2.37 -3.53
C MET A 15 -6.25 -3.10 -4.60
N ASP A 16 -6.93 -4.19 -4.24
CA ASP A 16 -7.75 -4.99 -5.17
C ASP A 16 -8.93 -4.17 -5.73
N ASP A 17 -9.56 -3.32 -4.91
CA ASP A 17 -10.71 -2.48 -5.31
C ASP A 17 -10.33 -1.35 -6.28
N ILE A 18 -9.06 -0.90 -6.30
CA ILE A 18 -8.61 0.24 -7.11
C ILE A 18 -7.47 -0.08 -8.09
N ALA A 19 -7.13 -1.35 -8.24
CA ALA A 19 -6.10 -1.79 -9.16
C ALA A 19 -6.51 -1.56 -10.62
N ASP A 20 -5.53 -1.28 -11.47
CA ASP A 20 -5.66 -1.33 -12.92
C ASP A 20 -5.73 -2.79 -13.42
N GLU A 21 -5.86 -2.96 -14.74
CA GLU A 21 -5.98 -4.28 -15.39
C GLU A 21 -4.75 -5.19 -15.14
N ASP A 22 -3.58 -4.61 -14.85
CA ASP A 22 -2.35 -5.32 -14.52
C ASP A 22 -2.19 -5.60 -13.00
N GLY A 23 -3.21 -5.23 -12.21
CA GLY A 23 -3.25 -5.42 -10.77
C GLY A 23 -2.52 -4.34 -9.97
N TRP A 24 -2.15 -3.21 -10.58
CA TRP A 24 -1.40 -2.14 -9.92
C TRP A 24 -2.27 -0.98 -9.51
N ALA A 25 -2.03 -0.45 -8.31
CA ALA A 25 -2.70 0.72 -7.77
C ALA A 25 -1.68 1.83 -7.44
N PRO A 26 -1.95 3.11 -7.76
CA PRO A 26 -1.10 4.21 -7.32
C PRO A 26 -1.07 4.30 -5.78
N LEU A 27 0.12 4.38 -5.18
CA LEU A 27 0.28 4.44 -3.72
C LEU A 27 -0.44 5.64 -3.09
N GLY A 28 -0.50 6.77 -3.80
CA GLY A 28 -1.25 7.94 -3.37
C GLY A 28 -2.77 7.70 -3.32
N ALA A 29 -3.30 6.94 -4.29
CA ALA A 29 -4.71 6.56 -4.31
C ALA A 29 -5.05 5.56 -3.20
N ILE A 30 -4.13 4.62 -2.91
CA ILE A 30 -4.25 3.70 -1.76
C ILE A 30 -4.33 4.50 -0.46
N GLY A 31 -3.40 5.44 -0.25
CA GLY A 31 -3.38 6.31 0.93
C GLY A 31 -4.66 7.13 1.08
N THR A 32 -5.18 7.68 -0.03
CA THR A 32 -6.44 8.45 -0.04
C THR A 32 -7.63 7.59 0.39
N ASN A 33 -7.74 6.36 -0.13
CA ASN A 33 -8.81 5.43 0.25
C ASN A 33 -8.69 4.98 1.71
N ILE A 34 -7.47 4.75 2.20
CA ILE A 34 -7.22 4.44 3.61
C ILE A 34 -7.73 5.59 4.50
N THR A 35 -7.35 6.84 4.23
CA THR A 35 -7.81 7.99 5.02
C THR A 35 -9.33 8.16 4.97
N LYS A 36 -9.96 7.87 3.83
CA LYS A 36 -11.42 7.95 3.68
C LYS A 36 -12.15 6.87 4.48
N LEU A 37 -11.67 5.63 4.45
CA LEU A 37 -12.34 4.47 5.06
C LEU A 37 -11.93 4.23 6.52
N ARG A 38 -10.73 4.67 6.89
CA ARG A 38 -10.13 4.51 8.21
C ARG A 38 -9.27 5.74 8.58
N PRO A 39 -9.90 6.89 8.89
CA PRO A 39 -9.20 8.15 9.16
C PRO A 39 -8.20 8.07 10.32
N GLU A 40 -8.40 7.15 11.26
CA GLU A 40 -7.54 6.91 12.41
C GLU A 40 -6.28 6.09 12.09
N PHE A 41 -6.16 5.55 10.87
CA PHE A 41 -5.02 4.75 10.48
C PHE A 41 -3.74 5.59 10.38
N ASP A 42 -2.69 5.13 11.05
CA ASP A 42 -1.36 5.72 10.97
C ASP A 42 -0.27 4.64 10.93
N PRO A 43 0.55 4.56 9.86
CA PRO A 43 1.61 3.55 9.72
C PRO A 43 2.65 3.59 10.87
N ARG A 44 2.82 4.71 11.56
CA ARG A 44 3.79 4.87 12.65
C ARG A 44 3.40 4.07 13.89
N THR A 45 2.10 3.90 14.12
CA THR A 45 1.55 3.06 15.18
C THR A 45 1.91 1.59 14.97
N HIS A 46 2.19 1.21 13.72
CA HIS A 46 2.61 -0.13 13.30
C HIS A 46 4.13 -0.28 13.09
N GLY A 47 4.91 0.78 13.33
CA GLY A 47 6.38 0.73 13.22
C GLY A 47 6.97 1.26 11.92
N TYR A 48 6.16 1.82 11.03
CA TYR A 48 6.61 2.30 9.72
C TYR A 48 6.52 3.83 9.64
N LYS A 49 7.54 4.49 9.06
CA LYS A 49 7.56 5.96 8.98
C LYS A 49 6.55 6.52 7.96
N LYS A 50 6.21 5.71 6.95
CA LYS A 50 5.30 6.07 5.84
C LYS A 50 4.62 4.82 5.30
N LEU A 51 3.53 5.02 4.55
CA LEU A 51 2.78 3.92 3.93
C LEU A 51 3.67 3.06 3.02
N SER A 52 4.56 3.65 2.22
CA SER A 52 5.48 2.88 1.36
C SER A 52 6.42 1.97 2.16
N ASP A 53 6.87 2.38 3.35
CA ASP A 53 7.70 1.53 4.21
C ASP A 53 6.89 0.36 4.77
N LEU A 54 5.61 0.60 5.09
CA LEU A 54 4.69 -0.45 5.50
C LEU A 54 4.48 -1.46 4.38
N ILE A 55 4.17 -1.01 3.16
CA ILE A 55 4.01 -1.90 2.00
C ILE A 55 5.28 -2.74 1.77
N LYS A 56 6.46 -2.10 1.78
CA LYS A 56 7.76 -2.81 1.68
C LYS A 56 8.01 -3.79 2.82
N GLY A 57 7.43 -3.56 3.99
CA GLY A 57 7.51 -4.44 5.15
C GLY A 57 6.79 -5.79 5.01
N TYR A 58 5.95 -5.95 3.99
CA TYR A 58 5.21 -7.18 3.70
C TYR A 58 5.50 -7.70 2.28
N PRO A 59 6.76 -8.08 1.95
CA PRO A 59 7.15 -8.43 0.58
C PRO A 59 6.53 -9.74 0.07
N GLN A 60 6.00 -10.58 0.96
CA GLN A 60 5.26 -11.81 0.59
C GLN A 60 3.81 -11.51 0.17
N THR A 61 3.29 -10.34 0.54
CA THR A 61 1.90 -9.93 0.24
C THR A 61 1.84 -8.81 -0.78
N PHE A 62 2.79 -7.88 -0.75
CA PHE A 62 2.77 -6.72 -1.61
C PHE A 62 4.02 -6.62 -2.48
N GLU A 63 3.82 -6.02 -3.65
CA GLU A 63 4.86 -5.53 -4.52
C GLU A 63 4.80 -4.00 -4.56
N LEU A 64 5.96 -3.34 -4.66
CA LEU A 64 6.05 -1.89 -4.79
C LEU A 64 7.03 -1.55 -5.92
N GLN A 65 6.58 -0.74 -6.87
CA GLN A 65 7.37 -0.31 -8.02
C GLN A 65 7.32 1.21 -8.15
N ALA A 66 8.48 1.82 -8.42
CA ALA A 66 8.56 3.22 -8.83
C ALA A 66 8.45 3.30 -10.36
N ARG A 67 7.53 4.10 -10.87
CA ARG A 67 7.36 4.37 -12.30
C ARG A 67 7.75 5.83 -12.58
N PRO A 68 8.60 6.10 -13.59
CA PRO A 68 8.89 7.47 -13.99
C PRO A 68 7.59 8.22 -14.34
N ALA A 69 7.51 9.50 -13.96
CA ALA A 69 6.43 10.38 -14.39
C ALA A 69 7.01 11.62 -15.08
N SER A 70 6.24 12.19 -15.99
CA SER A 70 6.57 13.43 -16.69
C SER A 70 6.66 14.57 -15.67
N GLY A 71 7.88 14.96 -15.30
CA GLY A 71 8.13 15.92 -14.21
C GLY A 71 9.21 15.50 -13.20
N GLY A 72 9.85 14.33 -13.38
CA GLY A 72 11.06 13.94 -12.67
C GLY A 72 10.85 13.27 -11.31
N THR A 73 9.63 13.32 -10.74
CA THR A 73 9.30 12.56 -9.54
C THR A 73 8.62 11.24 -9.92
N ALA A 74 9.24 10.12 -9.56
CA ALA A 74 8.65 8.82 -9.79
C ALA A 74 7.37 8.64 -8.95
N VAL A 75 6.32 8.07 -9.54
CA VAL A 75 5.10 7.68 -8.85
C VAL A 75 5.25 6.24 -8.38
N LEU A 76 4.92 6.00 -7.11
CA LEU A 76 4.92 4.66 -6.55
C LEU A 76 3.60 3.96 -6.85
N TYR A 77 3.69 2.72 -7.31
CA TYR A 77 2.58 1.80 -7.51
C TYR A 77 2.78 0.61 -6.60
N ALA A 78 1.68 0.09 -6.05
CA ALA A 78 1.69 -1.14 -5.29
C ALA A 78 0.70 -2.14 -5.87
N ARG A 79 1.02 -3.42 -5.74
CA ARG A 79 0.18 -4.53 -6.16
C ARG A 79 0.06 -5.53 -5.03
N HIS A 80 -1.15 -6.04 -4.85
CA HIS A 80 -1.38 -7.22 -4.02
C HIS A 80 -0.91 -8.46 -4.78
N LYS A 81 0.09 -9.15 -4.23
CA LYS A 81 0.53 -10.45 -4.73
C LYS A 81 -0.52 -11.45 -4.30
N LEU A 82 -1.59 -11.59 -5.08
CA LEU A 82 -2.46 -12.74 -4.95
C LEU A 82 -1.55 -13.98 -5.09
N GLN A 83 -1.34 -14.70 -3.98
CA GLN A 83 -0.80 -16.06 -4.10
C GLN A 83 -1.77 -16.78 -5.03
N GLY A 84 -1.24 -17.33 -6.12
CA GLY A 84 -1.97 -18.30 -6.91
C GLY A 84 -2.62 -19.30 -5.94
N LYS A 85 -3.90 -19.58 -6.17
CA LYS A 85 -4.49 -20.78 -5.61
C LYS A 85 -3.62 -21.98 -5.92
#